data_AF-A0AA38K7X3-F1
#
_entry.id   AF-A0AA38K7X3-F1
#
_cell.length_a   1.000
_cell.length_b   1.000
_cell.length_c   1.000
_cell.angle_alpha   90.00
_cell.angle_beta   90.00
_cell.angle_gamma   90.00
#
_symmetry.space_group_name_H-M   'P 1'
#
loop_
_entity.id
_entity.type
_entity.pdbx_description
1 polymer ?
#
loop_
_entity_poly.entity_id
_entity_poly.type
_entity_poly.pdbx_seq_one_letter_code
_entity_poly.pdbx_strand_id
1 'polypeptide(L)'
;MHQKEFTSLPPRPKPYASAEDALPWYSWCEPNTKWPIDDSVITHEYIEEVVFLEGGLKDLTLQQEWGPGAYAYRLPGMKHGPYEASEKGCLEFVRCVGVRMEAKDDVNS
;
A
#
# COMPACT_ATOMS: atom_id res chain seq x y z
N MET A 1 14.56 -5.06 -15.14
CA MET A 1 13.68 -4.96 -13.96
C MET A 1 13.17 -3.53 -13.90
N HIS A 2 11.86 -3.31 -13.83
CA HIS A 2 11.30 -1.97 -13.69
C HIS A 2 11.21 -1.64 -12.20
N GLN A 3 12.22 -0.94 -11.66
CA GLN A 3 12.16 -0.36 -10.33
C GLN A 3 11.19 0.83 -10.39
N LYS A 4 10.06 0.74 -9.69
CA LYS A 4 9.13 1.87 -9.54
C LYS A 4 9.42 2.54 -8.21
N GLU A 5 9.94 3.75 -8.30
CA GLU A 5 10.11 4.65 -7.17
C GLU A 5 8.74 4.98 -6.55
N PHE A 6 8.72 5.10 -5.22
CA PHE A 6 7.53 5.40 -4.40
C PHE A 6 6.86 6.75 -4.76
N THR A 7 7.53 7.59 -5.55
CA THR A 7 6.99 8.86 -6.06
C THR A 7 5.88 8.66 -7.09
N SER A 8 5.78 7.47 -7.69
CA SER A 8 4.65 7.11 -8.54
C SER A 8 3.59 6.38 -7.72
N LEU A 9 2.34 6.85 -7.77
CA LEU A 9 1.22 6.11 -7.19
C LEU A 9 1.26 4.67 -7.70
N PRO A 10 1.02 3.66 -6.85
CA PRO A 10 0.91 2.29 -7.31
C PRO A 10 -0.10 2.24 -8.46
N PRO A 11 0.17 1.46 -9.51
CA PRO A 11 -0.76 1.34 -10.62
C PRO A 11 -2.11 0.92 -10.04
N ARG A 12 -3.15 1.75 -10.24
CA ARG A 12 -4.48 1.40 -9.77
C ARG A 12 -4.86 0.08 -10.42
N PRO A 13 -5.17 -0.97 -9.64
CA PRO A 13 -5.64 -2.21 -10.22
C PRO A 13 -6.89 -1.90 -11.06
N LYS A 14 -7.04 -2.60 -12.18
CA LYS A 14 -8.26 -2.47 -12.97
C LYS A 14 -9.45 -2.85 -12.09
N PRO A 15 -10.57 -2.12 -12.15
CA PRO A 15 -11.81 -2.60 -11.58
C PRO A 15 -12.06 -4.02 -12.09
N TYR A 16 -12.42 -4.95 -11.20
CA TYR A 16 -12.69 -6.35 -11.51
C TYR A 16 -11.48 -7.20 -11.95
N ALA A 17 -10.23 -6.72 -11.82
CA ALA A 17 -9.07 -7.61 -11.93
C ALA A 17 -9.18 -8.69 -10.86
N SER A 18 -9.22 -9.96 -11.28
CA SER A 18 -9.23 -11.05 -10.33
C SER A 18 -7.91 -11.10 -9.57
N ALA A 19 -7.89 -11.89 -8.50
CA ALA A 19 -6.66 -12.22 -7.79
C ALA A 19 -5.55 -12.72 -8.74
N GLU A 20 -5.88 -13.42 -9.83
CA GLU A 20 -4.90 -13.94 -10.79
C GLU A 20 -4.40 -12.88 -11.80
N ASP A 21 -5.16 -11.81 -12.02
CA ASP A 21 -4.77 -10.68 -12.87
C ASP A 21 -3.92 -9.64 -12.13
N ALA A 22 -3.91 -9.67 -10.80
CA ALA A 22 -3.13 -8.78 -9.97
C ALA A 22 -1.64 -9.14 -10.06
N LEU A 23 -0.92 -8.51 -10.99
CA LEU A 23 0.53 -8.65 -11.11
C LEU A 23 1.22 -7.96 -9.94
N PRO A 24 1.90 -8.71 -9.06
CA PRO A 24 2.62 -8.12 -7.94
C PRO A 24 3.91 -7.45 -8.40
N TRP A 25 4.46 -6.57 -7.58
CA TRP A 25 5.74 -5.90 -7.85
C TRP A 25 6.57 -5.76 -6.58
N TYR A 26 7.88 -5.54 -6.78
CA TYR A 26 8.75 -5.08 -5.71
C TYR A 26 8.70 -3.55 -5.63
N SER A 27 8.51 -3.02 -4.43
CA SER A 27 8.57 -1.59 -4.14
C SER A 27 9.78 -1.31 -3.26
N TRP A 28 10.57 -0.30 -3.63
CA TRP A 28 11.68 0.20 -2.84
C TRP A 28 11.37 1.61 -2.34
N CYS A 29 11.61 1.85 -1.06
CA CYS A 29 11.55 3.15 -0.42
C CYS A 29 12.94 3.52 0.11
N GLU A 30 13.43 4.70 -0.28
CA GLU A 30 14.76 5.18 0.09
C GLU A 30 14.88 5.41 1.62
N PRO A 31 16.08 5.23 2.20
CA PRO A 31 16.33 5.46 3.62
C PRO A 31 15.82 6.80 4.15
N ASN A 32 15.19 6.78 5.33
CA ASN A 32 14.67 7.97 6.03
C ASN A 32 13.63 8.78 5.23
N THR A 33 13.06 8.19 4.17
CA THR A 33 12.02 8.86 3.37
C THR A 33 10.72 8.90 4.15
N LYS A 34 10.08 10.07 4.16
CA LYS A 34 8.72 10.25 4.65
C LYS A 34 7.73 10.28 3.51
N TRP A 35 6.60 9.62 3.70
CA TRP A 35 5.54 9.60 2.70
C TRP A 35 4.15 9.38 3.28
N PRO A 36 3.13 10.09 2.77
CA PRO A 36 3.22 11.13 1.75
C PRO A 36 4.02 12.35 2.24
N ILE A 37 4.62 13.11 1.31
CA ILE A 37 5.50 14.25 1.65
C ILE A 37 4.77 15.33 2.46
N ASP A 38 3.45 15.42 2.31
CA ASP A 38 2.58 16.35 3.03
C ASP A 38 2.01 15.78 4.35
N ASP A 39 2.54 14.63 4.80
CA ASP A 39 2.11 13.90 6.01
C ASP A 39 0.62 13.51 6.00
N SER A 40 -0.01 13.44 4.83
CA SER A 40 -1.42 13.04 4.72
C SER A 40 -1.62 11.55 5.02
N VAL A 41 -2.76 11.23 5.65
CA VAL A 41 -3.17 9.84 5.85
C VAL A 41 -3.59 9.23 4.52
N ILE A 42 -3.08 8.03 4.24
CA ILE A 42 -3.31 7.33 2.98
C ILE A 42 -4.59 6.50 3.09
N THR A 43 -5.31 6.40 1.96
CA THR A 43 -6.44 5.50 1.78
C THR A 43 -6.60 5.15 0.29
N HIS A 44 -7.17 3.98 0.00
CA HIS A 44 -7.37 3.51 -1.37
C HIS A 44 -8.66 2.68 -1.53
N GLU A 45 -9.16 2.55 -2.76
CA GLU A 45 -10.42 1.85 -3.08
C GLU A 45 -10.23 0.37 -3.49
N TYR A 46 -9.03 -0.19 -3.27
CA TYR A 46 -8.69 -1.58 -3.58
C TYR A 46 -8.18 -2.31 -2.33
N ILE A 47 -8.00 -3.64 -2.41
CA ILE A 47 -7.26 -4.40 -1.40
C ILE A 47 -5.78 -4.27 -1.71
N GLU A 48 -4.96 -4.00 -0.69
CA GLU A 48 -3.50 -4.00 -0.77
C GLU A 48 -2.91 -5.04 0.19
N GLU A 49 -2.06 -5.91 -0.35
CA GLU A 49 -1.29 -6.90 0.40
C GLU A 49 0.19 -6.55 0.28
N VAL A 50 0.90 -6.49 1.41
CA VAL A 50 2.32 -6.13 1.45
C VAL A 50 3.09 -7.13 2.31
N VAL A 51 4.19 -7.66 1.77
CA VAL A 51 5.19 -8.42 2.54
C VAL A 51 6.47 -7.58 2.62
N PHE A 52 6.96 -7.36 3.83
CA PHE A 52 8.21 -6.65 4.08
C PHE A 52 9.39 -7.61 3.92
N LEU A 53 10.36 -7.26 3.08
CA LEU A 53 11.50 -8.11 2.73
C LEU A 53 12.82 -7.61 3.31
N GLU A 54 13.04 -6.29 3.29
CA GLU A 54 14.23 -5.64 3.84
C GLU A 54 13.85 -4.27 4.42
N GLY A 55 14.58 -3.79 5.42
CA GLY A 55 14.31 -2.49 6.03
C GLY A 55 12.99 -2.46 6.79
N GLY A 56 12.29 -1.32 6.80
CA GLY A 56 11.03 -1.18 7.52
C GLY A 56 10.35 0.17 7.32
N LEU A 57 9.07 0.22 7.69
CA LEU A 57 8.26 1.44 7.71
C LEU A 57 7.67 1.65 9.11
N LYS A 58 7.80 2.87 9.61
CA LYS A 58 7.11 3.36 10.81
C LYS A 58 5.87 4.13 10.42
N ASP A 59 4.69 3.68 10.83
CA ASP A 59 3.46 4.48 10.75
C ASP A 59 3.48 5.56 11.85
N LEU A 60 3.43 6.82 11.43
CA LEU A 60 3.53 7.97 12.32
C LEU A 60 2.22 8.28 13.03
N THR A 61 1.08 7.82 12.49
CA THR A 61 -0.23 7.94 13.15
C THR A 61 -0.35 6.92 14.28
N LEU A 62 0.09 5.69 14.04
CA LEU A 62 0.05 4.59 15.01
C LEU A 62 1.27 4.55 15.94
N GLN A 63 2.35 5.25 15.58
CA GLN A 63 3.65 5.19 16.26
C GLN A 63 4.18 3.75 16.38
N GLN A 64 3.97 2.96 15.32
CA GLN A 64 4.36 1.56 15.26
C GLN A 64 5.20 1.31 14.01
N GLU A 65 6.12 0.37 14.10
CA GLU A 65 7.04 0.02 13.03
C GLU A 65 6.94 -1.48 12.68
N TRP A 66 7.09 -1.78 11.39
CA TRP A 66 7.18 -3.13 10.87
C TRP A 66 8.41 -3.28 9.98
N GLY A 67 9.00 -4.48 10.00
CA GLY A 67 10.19 -4.83 9.24
C GLY A 67 10.08 -6.23 8.61
N PRO A 68 11.20 -6.89 8.26
CA PRO A 68 11.18 -8.08 7.44
C PRO A 68 10.36 -9.23 8.04
N GLY A 69 9.54 -9.86 7.21
CA GLY A 69 8.61 -10.93 7.62
C GLY A 69 7.25 -10.43 8.10
N ALA A 70 7.06 -9.12 8.28
CA ALA A 70 5.74 -8.55 8.50
C ALA A 70 4.88 -8.65 7.24
N TYR A 71 3.57 -8.80 7.46
CA TYR A 71 2.57 -8.81 6.40
C TYR A 71 1.46 -7.82 6.75
N ALA A 72 1.09 -6.98 5.79
CA ALA A 72 -0.04 -6.07 5.89
C ALA A 72 -1.13 -6.47 4.89
N TYR A 73 -2.38 -6.44 5.35
CA TYR A 73 -3.57 -6.64 4.53
C TYR A 73 -4.51 -5.45 4.75
N ARG A 74 -4.64 -4.59 3.75
CA ARG A 74 -5.39 -3.33 3.86
C ARG A 74 -6.64 -3.41 3.00
N LEU A 75 -7.79 -3.27 3.64
CA LEU A 75 -9.09 -3.23 2.98
C LEU A 75 -9.34 -1.86 2.32
N PRO A 76 -10.23 -1.79 1.31
CA PRO A 76 -10.67 -0.51 0.75
C PRO A 76 -11.15 0.46 1.86
N GLY A 77 -10.68 1.70 1.79
CA GLY A 77 -11.01 2.74 2.77
C GLY A 77 -10.20 2.69 4.08
N MET A 78 -9.37 1.66 4.30
CA MET A 78 -8.51 1.59 5.48
C MET A 78 -7.54 2.78 5.50
N LYS A 79 -7.46 3.47 6.64
CA LYS A 79 -6.52 4.57 6.87
C LYS A 79 -5.20 4.01 7.36
N HIS A 80 -4.10 4.53 6.83
CA HIS A 80 -2.76 4.12 7.25
C HIS A 80 -1.71 5.19 6.91
N GLY A 81 -0.53 5.09 7.53
CA GLY A 81 0.53 6.09 7.45
C GLY A 81 0.10 7.47 8.00
N PRO A 82 0.81 8.57 7.65
CA PRO A 82 2.03 8.59 6.83
C PRO A 82 3.13 7.72 7.43
N TYR A 83 4.05 7.28 6.58
CA TYR A 83 5.15 6.41 6.95
C TYR A 83 6.49 7.15 6.93
N GLU A 84 7.40 6.71 7.78
CA GLU A 84 8.82 7.01 7.70
C GLU A 84 9.60 5.71 7.51
N ALA A 85 10.40 5.64 6.44
CA ALA A 85 11.25 4.48 6.18
C ALA A 85 12.45 4.45 7.13
N SER A 86 12.89 3.24 7.47
CA SER A 86 14.07 3.04 8.32
C SER A 86 15.34 3.64 7.70
N GLU A 87 16.43 3.72 8.47
CA GLU A 87 17.75 4.12 7.99
C GLU A 87 18.32 3.20 6.90
N LYS A 88 17.74 2.02 6.69
CA LYS A 88 18.09 1.08 5.64
C LYS A 88 17.13 1.11 4.45
N GLY A 89 16.15 2.02 4.44
CA GLY A 89 15.07 2.02 3.46
C GLY A 89 14.01 0.96 3.78
N CYS A 90 13.23 0.58 2.78
CA CYS A 90 12.28 -0.53 2.85
C CYS A 90 12.11 -1.19 1.48
N LEU A 91 12.29 -2.51 1.40
CA LEU A 91 11.94 -3.33 0.24
C LEU A 91 10.69 -4.15 0.56
N GLU A 92 9.70 -4.04 -0.30
CA GLU A 92 8.39 -4.68 -0.12
C GLU A 92 8.00 -5.46 -1.37
N PHE A 93 7.29 -6.57 -1.19
CA PHE A 93 6.52 -7.22 -2.25
C PHE A 93 5.05 -6.86 -2.10
N VAL A 94 4.52 -6.17 -3.10
CA VAL A 94 3.19 -5.54 -3.05
C VAL A 94 2.28 -6.17 -4.09
N ARG A 95 1.04 -6.42 -3.70
CA ARG A 95 -0.03 -6.88 -4.57
C ARG A 95 -1.30 -6.09 -4.28
N CYS A 96 -1.89 -5.51 -5.33
CA CYS A 96 -3.18 -4.81 -5.22
C CYS A 96 -4.26 -5.53 -6.03
N VAL A 97 -5.43 -5.74 -5.40
CA VAL A 97 -6.57 -6.45 -5.98
C VAL A 97 -7.77 -5.51 -6.03
N GLY A 98 -8.36 -5.34 -7.21
CA GLY A 98 -9.57 -4.54 -7.37
C GLY A 98 -10.77 -5.22 -6.70
N VAL A 99 -11.59 -4.43 -5.99
CA VAL A 99 -12.85 -4.94 -5.43
C VAL A 99 -14.03 -4.54 -6.31
N ARG A 100 -15.05 -5.40 -6.38
CA ARG A 100 -16.35 -5.03 -6.92
C ARG A 100 -17.07 -4.21 -5.85
N MET A 101 -17.23 -2.93 -6.11
CA MET A 101 -18.24 -2.16 -5.39
C MET A 101 -19.59 -2.74 -5.78
N GLU A 102 -20.35 -3.26 -4.81
CA GLU A 102 -21.77 -3.52 -5.06
C GLU A 102 -22.40 -2.18 -5.46
N ALA A 103 -23.18 -2.18 -6.54
CA ALA A 103 -24.05 -1.06 -6.81
C ALA A 103 -24.86 -0.86 -5.52
N LYS A 104 -24.79 0.35 -4.93
CA LYS A 104 -25.81 0.70 -3.95
C LYS A 104 -27.12 0.57 -4.70
N ASP A 105 -27.92 -0.43 -4.33
CA ASP A 105 -29.29 -0.45 -4.77
C ASP A 105 -29.88 0.89 -4.32
N ASP A 106 -30.29 1.72 -5.27
CA ASP A 106 -31.15 2.88 -5.02
C ASP A 106 -32.52 2.34 -4.56
N VAL A 107 -32.56 1.76 -3.36
CA VAL A 107 -33.80 1.48 -2.64
C VAL A 107 -34.18 2.76 -1.93
N ASN A 108 -34.99 3.55 -2.64
CA ASN A 108 -36.11 4.35 -2.14
C ASN A 108 -35.98 4.90 -0.70
N SER A 109 -35.75 6.20 -0.59
CA SER A 109 -36.53 7.08 0.31
C SER A 109 -36.52 8.52 -0.18
#